data_AF-A0A227IB61-F1
#
_entry.id   AF-A0A227IB61-F1
#
_cell.length_a   1.000
_cell.length_b   1.000
_cell.length_c   1.000
_cell.angle_alpha   90.00
_cell.angle_beta   90.00
_cell.angle_gamma   90.00
#
_symmetry.space_group_name_H-M   'P 1'
#
loop_
_entity.id
_entity.type
_entity.pdbx_description
1 polymer ?
#
loop_
_entity_poly.entity_id
_entity_poly.type
_entity_poly.pdbx_seq_one_letter_code
_entity_poly.pdbx_strand_id
1 'polypeptide(L)' 'GETLVLLGPSGAGKSSLLRVLNLLEGADNGKLNIANDVFDFSAEIKEKQGLALRRKVGMVFQQYNLWPHMTVMENLIEA' A
#
# COMPACT_ATOMS: atom_id res chain seq x y z
N GLY A 1 -4.70 18.33 -5.87
CA GLY A 1 -4.66 17.14 -5.00
C GLY A 1 -5.97 17.07 -4.28
N GLU A 2 -6.55 15.88 -4.17
CA GLU A 2 -7.81 15.63 -3.47
C GLU A 2 -7.53 14.84 -2.19
N THR A 3 -8.31 15.09 -1.15
CA THR A 3 -8.22 14.35 0.11
C THR A 3 -9.51 13.56 0.28
N LEU A 4 -9.38 12.23 0.33
CA LEU A 4 -10.49 11.32 0.56
C LEU A 4 -10.34 10.64 1.93
N VAL A 5 -11.45 10.49 2.64
CA VAL A 5 -11.51 9.79 3.94
C VAL A 5 -12.41 8.57 3.82
N LEU A 6 -11.92 7.43 4.29
CA LEU A 6 -12.68 6.17 4.37
C LEU A 6 -13.10 5.92 5.82
N LEU A 7 -14.41 5.90 6.08
CA LEU A 7 -15.00 5.67 7.41
C LEU A 7 -15.79 4.36 7.47
N GLY A 8 -15.84 3.75 8.64
CA GLY A 8 -16.61 2.53 8.89
C GLY A 8 -16.20 1.82 10.20
N PRO A 9 -17.01 0.89 10.72
CA PRO A 9 -16.74 0.22 11.99
C PRO A 9 -15.46 -0.62 11.95
N SER A 10 -14.96 -1.02 13.12
CA SER A 10 -13.85 -1.98 13.19
C SER A 10 -14.24 -3.28 12.48
N GLY A 11 -13.30 -3.89 11.76
CA GLY A 11 -13.56 -5.08 10.95
C GLY A 11 -14.22 -4.85 9.59
N ALA A 12 -14.63 -3.62 9.24
CA ALA A 12 -15.25 -3.32 7.94
C ALA A 12 -14.30 -3.39 6.71
N GLY A 13 -13.08 -3.89 6.87
CA GLY A 13 -12.13 -4.07 5.76
C GLY A 13 -11.32 -2.82 5.35
N LYS A 14 -11.41 -1.70 6.08
CA LYS A 14 -10.67 -0.45 5.76
C LYS A 14 -9.16 -0.68 5.58
N SER A 15 -8.52 -1.36 6.54
CA SER A 15 -7.09 -1.63 6.49
C SER A 15 -6.73 -2.59 5.35
N SER A 16 -7.56 -3.60 5.10
CA SER A 16 -7.39 -4.51 3.95
C SER A 16 -7.47 -3.76 2.63
N LEU A 17 -8.45 -2.87 2.46
CA LEU A 17 -8.55 -2.04 1.26
C LEU A 17 -7.29 -1.18 1.06
N LEU A 18 -6.80 -0.50 2.10
CA LEU A 18 -5.56 0.29 2.01
C LEU A 18 -4.34 -0.56 1.64
N ARG A 19 -4.27 -1.80 2.14
CA ARG A 19 -3.20 -2.76 1.80
C ARG A 19 -3.30 -3.26 0.36
N VAL A 20 -4.52 -3.48 -0.15
CA VAL A 20 -4.77 -3.80 -1.57
C VAL A 20 -4.35 -2.64 -2.48
N LEU A 21 -4.67 -1.39 -2.12
CA LEU A 21 -4.26 -0.22 -2.90
C LEU A 21 -2.74 -0.09 -3.03
N ASN A 22 -1.99 -0.57 -2.05
CA ASN A 22 -0.52 -0.58 -2.06
C ASN A 22 0.09 -1.94 -2.46
N LEU A 23 -0.74 -2.88 -2.94
CA LEU A 23 -0.37 -4.24 -3.33
C LEU A 23 0.40 -5.03 -2.25
N LEU A 24 0.10 -4.77 -0.98
CA LEU A 24 0.59 -5.55 0.17
C LEU A 24 -0.32 -6.75 0.45
N GLU A 25 -1.56 -6.69 -0.01
CA GLU A 25 -2.51 -7.80 -0.06
C GLU A 25 -3.08 -7.89 -1.48
N GLY A 26 -3.35 -9.10 -1.96
CA GLY A 26 -4.08 -9.31 -3.21
C GLY A 26 -5.59 -9.13 -2.99
N ALA A 27 -6.33 -8.91 -4.08
CA ALA A 27 -7.78 -9.02 -4.10
C ALA A 27 -8.18 -10.28 -4.87
N ASP A 28 -9.37 -10.80 -4.57
CA ASP A 28 -9.88 -12.01 -5.25
C ASP A 28 -10.23 -11.74 -6.73
N ASN A 29 -10.62 -10.52 -7.06
CA ASN A 29 -11.00 -10.08 -8.40
C ASN A 29 -11.02 -8.55 -8.52
N GLY A 30 -11.20 -8.07 -9.76
CA GLY A 30 -11.33 -6.65 -10.07
C GLY A 30 -10.07 -6.02 -10.66
N LYS A 31 -10.09 -4.69 -10.81
CA LYS A 31 -9.00 -3.91 -11.38
C LYS A 31 -8.64 -2.73 -10.49
N LEU A 32 -7.35 -2.46 -10.38
CA LEU A 32 -6.81 -1.30 -9.67
C LEU A 32 -6.12 -0.38 -10.67
N ASN A 33 -6.59 0.87 -10.75
CA ASN A 33 -5.95 1.94 -11.52
C ASN A 33 -5.36 2.95 -10.54
N ILE A 34 -4.04 3.06 -10.48
CA ILE A 34 -3.34 3.93 -9.51
C ILE A 34 -1.98 4.34 -10.04
N ALA A 35 -1.57 5.60 -9.81
CA ALA A 35 -0.25 6.12 -10.22
C ALA A 35 0.12 5.84 -11.70
N ASN A 36 -0.87 5.90 -12.60
CA ASN A 36 -0.80 5.57 -14.04
C ASN A 36 -0.50 4.09 -14.37
N ASP A 37 -0.57 3.20 -13.40
CA ASP A 37 -0.49 1.75 -13.59
C ASP A 37 -1.88 1.11 -13.49
N VAL A 38 -2.04 -0.03 -14.18
CA VAL A 38 -3.26 -0.84 -14.17
C VAL A 38 -2.91 -2.26 -13.74
N PHE A 39 -3.62 -2.75 -12.72
CA PHE A 39 -3.48 -4.11 -12.22
C PHE A 39 -4.82 -4.83 -12.35
N ASP A 40 -4.80 -6.03 -12.94
CA ASP A 40 -5.96 -6.91 -13.06
C ASP A 40 -5.76 -8.12 -12.16
N PHE A 41 -6.59 -8.24 -11.12
CA PHE A 41 -6.48 -9.31 -10.12
C PHE A 41 -6.98 -10.67 -10.63
N SER A 42 -7.46 -10.77 -11.88
CA SER A 42 -7.69 -12.07 -12.52
C SER A 42 -6.39 -12.81 -12.86
N ALA A 43 -5.24 -12.11 -12.84
CA ALA A 43 -3.92 -12.68 -13.00
C ALA A 43 -3.05 -12.41 -11.77
N GLU A 44 -2.06 -13.26 -11.56
CA GLU A 44 -1.07 -13.06 -10.49
C GLU A 44 -0.28 -11.77 -10.72
N ILE A 45 -0.24 -10.90 -9.70
CA ILE A 45 0.58 -9.69 -9.69
C ILE A 45 1.97 -10.07 -9.17
N LYS A 46 2.99 -9.88 -10.01
CA LYS A 46 4.37 -10.21 -9.64
C LYS A 46 4.89 -9.19 -8.63
N GLU A 47 5.71 -9.65 -7.69
CA GLU A 47 6.28 -8.78 -6.65
C GLU A 47 7.07 -7.59 -7.23
N LYS A 48 7.74 -7.77 -8.37
CA LYS A 48 8.43 -6.69 -9.09
C LYS A 48 7.48 -5.54 -9.48
N GLN A 49 6.23 -5.86 -9.82
CA GLN A 49 5.21 -4.86 -10.16
C GLN A 49 4.73 -4.14 -8.91
N GLY A 50 4.53 -4.86 -7.80
CA GLY A 50 4.21 -4.29 -6.49
C GLY A 50 5.29 -3.32 -6.00
N LEU A 51 6.56 -3.72 -6.09
CA LEU A 51 7.71 -2.86 -5.75
C LEU A 51 7.78 -1.60 -6.63
N ALA A 52 7.46 -1.70 -7.92
CA ALA A 52 7.43 -0.54 -8.81
C ALA A 52 6.33 0.46 -8.40
N LEU A 53 5.15 -0.03 -7.98
CA LEU A 53 4.08 0.83 -7.47
C LEU A 53 4.46 1.50 -6.14
N ARG A 54 5.04 0.74 -5.20
CA ARG A 54 5.43 1.23 -3.86
C ARG A 54 6.51 2.32 -3.90
N ARG A 55 7.21 2.50 -5.03
CA ARG A 55 8.11 3.65 -5.27
C ARG A 55 7.37 4.94 -5.65
N LYS A 56 6.13 4.82 -6.15
CA LYS A 56 5.27 5.95 -6.56
C LYS A 56 4.24 6.32 -5.50
N VAL A 57 3.86 5.35 -4.65
CA VAL A 57 2.81 5.48 -3.63
C VAL A 57 3.38 5.18 -2.26
N GLY A 58 3.37 6.19 -1.37
CA GLY A 58 3.74 6.03 0.02
C GLY A 58 2.58 5.55 0.88
N MET A 59 2.86 4.75 1.90
CA MET A 59 1.88 4.30 2.89
C MET A 59 2.42 4.51 4.30
N VAL A 60 1.58 5.06 5.17
CA VAL A 60 1.85 5.19 6.61
C VAL A 60 0.93 4.20 7.33
N PHE A 61 1.51 3.42 8.24
CA PHE A 61 0.80 2.38 8.98
C PHE A 61 0.36 2.88 10.36
N GLN A 62 -0.62 2.20 10.96
CA GLN A 62 -1.06 2.50 12.33
C GLN A 62 0.03 2.19 13.37
N GLN A 63 0.77 1.09 13.15
CA GLN A 63 2.01 0.80 13.87
C GLN A 63 3.17 1.43 13.10
N TYR A 64 4.14 2.02 13.81
CA TYR A 64 5.17 2.85 13.18
C TYR A 64 6.05 2.11 12.16
N ASN A 65 6.19 0.78 12.25
CA ASN A 65 6.98 -0.05 11.32
C ASN A 65 8.40 0.50 11.04
N LEU A 66 9.02 1.16 12.03
CA LEU A 66 10.37 1.70 11.94
C LEU A 66 11.39 0.63 12.35
N TRP A 67 12.60 0.72 11.80
CA TRP A 67 13.74 -0.07 12.26
C TRP A 67 14.20 0.47 13.62
N PRO A 68 13.98 -0.27 14.73
CA PRO A 68 14.14 0.29 16.09
C PRO A 68 15.61 0.51 16.48
N HIS A 69 16.54 -0.07 15.74
CA HIS A 69 17.98 0.07 15.93
C HIS A 69 18.58 1.18 15.08
N MET A 70 17.77 1.88 14.28
CA MET A 70 18.16 3.00 13.44
C MET A 70 17.65 4.32 14.03
N THR A 71 18.40 5.39 13.84
CA THR A 71 17.97 6.77 14.07
C THR A 71 16.85 7.17 13.11
N VAL A 72 16.24 8.32 13.39
CA VAL A 72 15.21 8.90 12.50
C VAL A 72 15.78 9.14 11.10
N MET A 73 16.99 9.69 10.98
CA MET A 73 17.60 9.98 9.67
C MET A 73 17.90 8.70 8.89
N GLU A 74 18.43 7.67 9.55
CA GLU A 74 18.70 6.37 8.91
C GLU A 74 17.40 5.72 8.39
N ASN A 75 16.30 5.77 9.16
CA ASN A 75 14.99 5.28 8.69
C ASN A 75 14.47 6.05 7.46
N LEU A 76 14.86 7.32 7.27
CA LEU A 76 14.39 8.15 6.17
C LEU A 76 15.19 7.96 4.87
N ILE A 77 16.46 7.53 4.95
CA ILE A 77 17.35 7.49 3.79
C ILE A 77 17.84 6.08 3.42
N GLU A 78 17.89 5.15 4.37
CA GLU A 78 18.43 3.78 4.17
C GLU A 78 17.35 2.69 4.05
N ALA A 79 16.13 2.96 4.53
CA ALA A 79 15.05 1.96 4.64
C ALA A 79 14.38 1.60 3.29
#